data_AF-A0A3D4XIM0-F1
#
_entry.id   AF-A0A3D4XIM0-F1
#
_cell.length_a   1.000
_cell.length_b   1.000
_cell.length_c   1.000
_cell.angle_alpha   90.00
_cell.angle_beta   90.00
_cell.angle_gamma   90.00
#
_symmetry.space_group_name_H-M   'P 1'
#
loop_
_entity.id
_entity.type
_entity.pdbx_description
1 polymer ?
#
loop_
_entity_poly.entity_id
_entity_poly.type
_entity_poly.pdbx_seq_one_letter_code
_entity_poly.pdbx_strand_id
1 'polypeptide(L)'
;MKLEKLLSVIRSVKKTGCKFNPFDANFGFLENTHSDIIAKLLDPKLGLWDYFIRRLNADNKVDISYFSKNLKIVREKHKIDILLKDRRNAVIIENKIWAPDQPKQLARYYEKIKNQFDTVTIIYLTPFGHPPSKESVEDLQAIQISYQRHILPWLEEWYDENKNRSEVDENLRIFVKLYSEQIRTITNNNKYMIDILEKVFGTDDKGYAEEAISLYKSMSSRINLLCIGSIKDRIMETLRDVVSADYADGDVTEWYKDEYKECWVLDDESNDISFFISDADIYAERDKNELGSICCNNLDNKYLQDILTRNNEGIKQWLNSIYDN
;
A
#
# COMPACT_ATOMS: atom_id res chain seq x y z
N MET A 1 -6.95 -19.97 -18.26
CA MET A 1 -8.41 -19.82 -18.37
C MET A 1 -8.68 -18.46 -19.02
N LYS A 2 -9.18 -18.47 -20.26
CA LYS A 2 -8.99 -17.39 -21.25
C LYS A 2 -9.91 -16.18 -20.99
N LEU A 3 -9.37 -14.98 -21.21
CA LEU A 3 -9.96 -13.64 -21.18
C LEU A 3 -11.43 -13.55 -21.66
N GLU A 4 -11.85 -14.43 -22.57
CA GLU A 4 -13.23 -14.53 -23.06
C GLU A 4 -14.27 -14.96 -22.01
N LYS A 5 -13.89 -15.78 -21.02
CA LYS A 5 -14.79 -16.17 -19.92
C LYS A 5 -14.99 -15.04 -18.92
N LEU A 6 -14.01 -14.14 -18.80
CA LEU A 6 -14.11 -12.90 -18.01
C LEU A 6 -15.01 -11.89 -18.74
N LEU A 7 -14.83 -11.73 -20.05
CA LEU A 7 -15.65 -10.86 -20.89
C LEU A 7 -17.11 -11.33 -21.01
N SER A 8 -17.40 -12.63 -20.95
CA SER A 8 -18.77 -13.15 -20.98
C SER A 8 -19.51 -12.92 -19.66
N VAL A 9 -18.82 -13.02 -18.51
CA VAL A 9 -19.34 -12.63 -17.19
C VAL A 9 -19.60 -11.12 -17.13
N ILE A 10 -18.69 -10.29 -17.66
CA ILE A 10 -18.87 -8.83 -17.76
C ILE A 10 -20.11 -8.46 -18.60
N ARG A 11 -20.40 -9.21 -19.66
CA ARG A 11 -21.58 -8.96 -20.53
C ARG A 11 -22.89 -9.49 -19.93
N SER A 12 -22.88 -10.53 -19.11
CA SER A 12 -24.10 -11.07 -18.48
C SER A 12 -24.61 -10.17 -17.36
N VAL A 13 -23.71 -9.52 -16.62
CA VAL A 13 -24.03 -8.59 -15.51
C VAL A 13 -24.77 -7.33 -16.00
N LYS A 14 -24.56 -6.89 -17.24
CA LYS A 14 -25.31 -5.77 -17.85
C LYS A 14 -26.80 -6.09 -18.14
N LYS A 15 -27.19 -7.37 -18.21
CA LYS A 15 -28.54 -7.78 -18.68
C LYS A 15 -29.54 -8.11 -17.57
N THR A 16 -29.11 -8.29 -16.32
CA THR A 16 -29.96 -8.88 -15.27
C THR A 16 -30.69 -7.87 -14.37
N GLY A 17 -30.65 -6.57 -14.64
CA GLY A 17 -31.47 -5.58 -13.89
C GLY A 17 -31.20 -5.55 -12.37
N CYS A 18 -30.12 -6.17 -11.89
CA CYS A 18 -29.67 -6.07 -10.52
C CYS A 18 -29.14 -4.65 -10.29
N LYS A 19 -29.75 -3.92 -9.34
CA LYS A 19 -29.37 -2.55 -8.94
C LYS A 19 -28.02 -2.48 -8.20
N PHE A 20 -27.00 -3.16 -8.69
CA PHE A 20 -25.63 -2.97 -8.24
C PHE A 20 -24.66 -3.34 -9.36
N ASN A 21 -24.10 -2.32 -10.02
CA ASN A 21 -23.02 -2.48 -10.98
C ASN A 21 -21.69 -2.15 -10.29
N PRO A 22 -20.83 -3.14 -10.01
CA PRO A 22 -19.53 -2.94 -9.37
C PRO A 22 -18.51 -2.21 -10.27
N PHE A 23 -18.91 -1.74 -11.45
CA PHE A 23 -18.10 -0.93 -12.36
C PHE A 23 -18.74 0.43 -12.72
N ASP A 24 -19.96 0.74 -12.25
CA ASP A 24 -20.54 2.10 -12.39
C ASP A 24 -20.04 3.06 -11.30
N ALA A 25 -19.36 2.54 -10.29
CA ALA A 25 -18.61 3.39 -9.39
C ALA A 25 -17.32 3.80 -10.11
N ASN A 26 -17.25 5.09 -10.43
CA ASN A 26 -16.02 5.77 -10.79
C ASN A 26 -15.07 5.66 -9.57
N PHE A 27 -14.35 4.54 -9.43
CA PHE A 27 -13.51 4.19 -8.27
C PHE A 27 -12.19 4.97 -8.23
N GLY A 28 -12.26 6.27 -8.52
CA GLY A 28 -11.17 7.19 -8.24
C GLY A 28 -11.30 7.73 -6.81
N PHE A 29 -10.35 7.38 -5.94
CA PHE A 29 -9.86 8.21 -4.84
C PHE A 29 -10.80 8.75 -3.75
N LEU A 30 -12.08 8.37 -3.68
CA LEU A 30 -12.95 8.88 -2.61
C LEU A 30 -12.98 7.90 -1.43
N GLU A 31 -12.29 8.28 -0.35
CA GLU A 31 -12.34 7.67 0.99
C GLU A 31 -13.78 7.23 1.37
N ASN A 32 -14.76 8.07 1.04
CA ASN A 32 -16.19 7.82 1.22
C ASN A 32 -16.69 6.52 0.56
N THR A 33 -16.21 6.19 -0.65
CA THR A 33 -16.63 4.99 -1.38
C THR A 33 -16.17 3.71 -0.69
N HIS A 34 -14.92 3.65 -0.21
CA HIS A 34 -14.46 2.51 0.57
C HIS A 34 -15.25 2.34 1.86
N SER A 35 -15.56 3.48 2.45
CA SER A 35 -16.25 3.60 3.73
C SER A 35 -17.73 3.16 3.58
N ASP A 36 -18.37 3.42 2.43
CA ASP A 36 -19.67 2.85 2.02
C ASP A 36 -19.64 1.34 1.80
N ILE A 37 -18.59 0.83 1.13
CA ILE A 37 -18.44 -0.60 0.88
C ILE A 37 -18.29 -1.36 2.21
N ILE A 38 -17.39 -0.89 3.08
CA ILE A 38 -17.18 -1.51 4.40
C ILE A 38 -18.49 -1.51 5.19
N ALA A 39 -19.21 -0.40 5.24
CA ALA A 39 -20.47 -0.33 5.97
C ALA A 39 -21.52 -1.32 5.45
N LYS A 40 -21.60 -1.55 4.13
CA LYS A 40 -22.48 -2.58 3.55
C LYS A 40 -22.05 -3.97 3.96
N LEU A 41 -20.76 -4.29 3.85
CA LEU A 41 -20.20 -5.59 4.19
C LEU A 41 -20.30 -5.92 5.69
N LEU A 42 -20.38 -4.90 6.55
CA LEU A 42 -20.65 -5.07 7.98
C LEU A 42 -22.11 -5.41 8.30
N ASP A 43 -23.05 -5.34 7.36
CA ASP A 43 -24.43 -5.76 7.61
C ASP A 43 -24.46 -7.26 8.01
N PRO A 44 -24.93 -7.60 9.23
CA PRO A 44 -24.97 -8.98 9.69
C PRO A 44 -25.72 -9.94 8.75
N LYS A 45 -26.65 -9.43 7.92
CA LYS A 45 -27.39 -10.22 6.94
C LYS A 45 -26.51 -10.79 5.82
N LEU A 46 -25.35 -10.18 5.55
CA LEU A 46 -24.41 -10.69 4.54
C LEU A 46 -23.51 -11.80 5.08
N GLY A 47 -23.46 -12.00 6.41
CA GLY A 47 -22.70 -13.08 7.04
C GLY A 47 -21.19 -12.82 7.17
N LEU A 48 -20.71 -11.61 6.86
CA LEU A 48 -19.31 -11.24 7.04
C LEU A 48 -19.00 -10.72 8.45
N TRP A 49 -20.01 -10.29 9.22
CA TRP A 49 -19.85 -9.67 10.53
C TRP A 49 -19.00 -10.49 11.51
N ASP A 50 -19.27 -11.79 11.66
CA ASP A 50 -18.56 -12.63 12.62
C ASP A 50 -17.07 -12.78 12.27
N TYR A 51 -16.74 -12.78 10.98
CA TYR A 51 -15.36 -12.80 10.50
C TYR A 51 -14.65 -11.48 10.82
N PHE A 52 -15.36 -10.34 10.72
CA PHE A 52 -14.81 -9.04 11.08
C PHE A 52 -14.45 -8.99 12.56
N ILE A 53 -15.37 -9.43 13.43
CA ILE A 53 -15.14 -9.49 14.88
C ILE A 53 -13.98 -10.41 15.23
N ARG A 54 -13.92 -11.60 14.61
CA ARG A 54 -12.82 -12.55 14.79
C ARG A 54 -11.47 -11.90 14.49
N ARG A 55 -11.38 -11.16 13.38
CA ARG A 55 -10.14 -10.46 12.98
C ARG A 55 -9.77 -9.31 13.91
N LEU A 56 -10.74 -8.53 14.37
CA LEU A 56 -10.47 -7.47 15.35
C LEU A 56 -10.00 -8.01 16.70
N ASN A 57 -10.58 -9.11 17.16
CA ASN A 57 -10.26 -9.72 18.44
C ASN A 57 -8.86 -10.37 18.45
N ALA A 58 -8.40 -10.90 17.31
CA ALA A 58 -7.11 -11.58 17.20
C ALA A 58 -5.91 -10.63 17.45
N ASP A 59 -5.96 -9.41 16.92
CA ASP A 59 -4.80 -8.51 16.92
C ASP A 59 -4.86 -7.42 18.01
N ASN A 60 -6.03 -6.86 18.33
CA ASN A 60 -6.10 -5.58 19.07
C ASN A 60 -6.75 -5.66 20.45
N LYS A 61 -7.17 -6.84 20.93
CA LYS A 61 -7.94 -6.99 22.19
C LYS A 61 -9.19 -6.08 22.23
N VAL A 62 -9.77 -5.74 21.08
CA VAL A 62 -10.97 -4.89 21.01
C VAL A 62 -12.18 -5.78 20.89
N ASP A 63 -12.80 -6.06 22.03
CA ASP A 63 -14.06 -6.76 22.07
C ASP A 63 -15.20 -5.80 21.68
N ILE A 64 -15.70 -5.88 20.45
CA ILE A 64 -16.99 -5.26 20.06
C ILE A 64 -18.08 -6.33 19.85
N SER A 65 -17.89 -7.54 20.36
CA SER A 65 -18.87 -8.63 20.26
C SER A 65 -20.16 -8.33 21.02
N TYR A 66 -20.12 -7.35 21.94
CA TYR A 66 -21.28 -6.86 22.69
C TYR A 66 -22.33 -6.17 21.82
N PHE A 67 -22.07 -5.90 20.53
CA PHE A 67 -23.14 -5.48 19.62
C PHE A 67 -24.19 -6.59 19.54
N SER A 68 -25.22 -6.41 20.36
CA SER A 68 -26.41 -7.26 20.37
C SER A 68 -27.07 -7.26 18.99
N LYS A 69 -28.02 -8.17 18.76
CA LYS A 69 -28.80 -8.32 17.51
C LYS A 69 -29.37 -7.02 16.89
N ASN A 70 -29.32 -5.89 17.59
CA ASN A 70 -29.81 -4.58 17.19
C ASN A 70 -28.74 -3.63 16.62
N LEU A 71 -27.64 -4.15 16.06
CA LEU A 71 -26.62 -3.35 15.40
C LEU A 71 -27.26 -2.45 14.32
N LYS A 72 -26.99 -1.15 14.41
CA LYS A 72 -27.31 -0.16 13.36
C LYS A 72 -26.02 0.41 12.82
N ILE A 73 -25.90 0.42 11.49
CA ILE A 73 -24.78 0.98 10.75
C ILE A 73 -25.28 2.27 10.12
N VAL A 74 -24.60 3.39 10.40
CA VAL A 74 -24.96 4.71 9.89
C VAL A 74 -23.75 5.34 9.24
N ARG A 75 -23.93 5.88 8.03
CA ARG A 75 -22.93 6.62 7.27
C ARG A 75 -23.11 8.12 7.46
N GLU A 76 -22.02 8.86 7.51
CA GLU A 76 -21.94 10.34 7.43
C GLU A 76 -22.72 11.13 8.49
N LYS A 77 -23.34 10.46 9.47
CA LYS A 77 -24.02 11.14 10.58
C LYS A 77 -22.97 11.90 11.37
N HIS A 78 -23.16 13.21 11.51
CA HIS A 78 -22.20 14.12 12.16
C HIS A 78 -20.85 14.27 11.44
N LYS A 79 -20.75 13.85 10.17
CA LYS A 79 -19.51 13.69 9.39
C LYS A 79 -18.62 12.52 9.84
N ILE A 80 -19.15 11.63 10.67
CA ILE A 80 -18.48 10.37 10.98
C ILE A 80 -18.62 9.47 9.77
N ASP A 81 -17.51 8.90 9.31
CA ASP A 81 -17.51 7.95 8.22
C ASP A 81 -18.47 6.78 8.49
N ILE A 82 -18.13 5.88 9.41
CA ILE A 82 -19.01 4.77 9.79
C ILE A 82 -19.28 4.85 11.28
N LEU A 83 -20.55 4.88 11.64
CA LEU A 83 -21.02 4.79 13.02
C LEU A 83 -21.77 3.48 13.20
N LEU A 84 -21.18 2.55 13.94
CA LEU A 84 -21.86 1.36 14.45
C LEU A 84 -22.49 1.71 15.80
N LYS A 85 -23.75 1.35 16.02
CA LYS A 85 -24.39 1.63 17.31
C LYS A 85 -25.50 0.66 17.64
N ASP A 86 -25.72 0.44 18.94
CA ASP A 86 -26.95 -0.13 19.46
C ASP A 86 -27.62 0.86 20.44
N ARG A 87 -28.31 0.37 21.48
CA ARG A 87 -28.95 1.23 22.50
C ARG A 87 -27.97 1.78 23.54
N ARG A 88 -26.83 1.13 23.75
CA ARG A 88 -25.88 1.42 24.84
C ARG A 88 -24.48 1.72 24.34
N ASN A 89 -24.10 1.18 23.19
CA ASN A 89 -22.73 1.24 22.70
C ASN A 89 -22.67 1.90 21.32
N ALA A 90 -21.58 2.61 21.08
CA ALA A 90 -21.21 3.12 19.76
C ALA A 90 -19.75 2.83 19.42
N VAL A 91 -19.49 2.56 18.14
CA VAL A 91 -18.15 2.49 17.57
C VAL A 91 -18.09 3.48 16.41
N ILE A 92 -17.19 4.44 16.52
CA ILE A 92 -16.79 5.33 15.43
C ILE A 92 -15.71 4.59 14.65
N ILE A 93 -15.87 4.44 13.34
CA ILE A 93 -14.78 4.04 12.44
C ILE A 93 -14.51 5.24 11.53
N GLU A 94 -13.36 5.86 11.72
CA GLU A 94 -12.82 6.88 10.82
C GLU A 94 -11.92 6.20 9.80
N ASN A 95 -12.22 6.35 8.51
CA ASN A 95 -11.43 5.78 7.43
C ASN A 95 -10.47 6.85 6.89
N LYS A 96 -9.18 6.54 6.80
CA LYS A 96 -8.14 7.49 6.38
C LYS A 96 -7.20 6.81 5.41
N ILE A 97 -7.42 7.01 4.11
CA ILE A 97 -6.61 6.35 3.08
C ILE A 97 -5.40 7.21 2.69
N TRP A 98 -5.65 8.46 2.29
CA TRP A 98 -4.59 9.40 1.88
C TRP A 98 -4.88 10.86 2.28
N ALA A 99 -5.95 11.10 3.04
CA ALA A 99 -6.31 12.44 3.50
C ALA A 99 -5.51 12.81 4.75
N PRO A 100 -5.03 14.06 4.86
CA PRO A 100 -4.42 14.54 6.10
C PRO A 100 -5.47 14.58 7.22
N ASP A 101 -4.97 14.47 8.45
CA ASP A 101 -5.81 14.65 9.63
C ASP A 101 -6.31 16.08 9.74
N GLN A 102 -7.57 16.21 10.18
CA GLN A 102 -8.11 17.52 10.55
C GLN A 102 -7.91 17.75 12.06
N PRO A 103 -7.57 18.97 12.50
CA PRO A 103 -7.47 19.29 13.92
C PRO A 103 -8.77 18.96 14.67
N LYS A 104 -8.61 18.29 15.81
CA LYS A 104 -9.66 17.86 16.75
C LYS A 104 -10.77 17.02 16.11
N GLN A 105 -10.49 16.34 15.01
CA GLN A 105 -11.53 15.65 14.24
C GLN A 105 -12.19 14.53 15.05
N LEU A 106 -11.39 13.62 15.61
CA LEU A 106 -11.89 12.50 16.41
C LEU A 106 -12.49 12.98 17.73
N ALA A 107 -11.85 13.96 18.38
CA ALA A 107 -12.39 14.62 19.58
C ALA A 107 -13.79 15.19 19.34
N ARG A 108 -13.98 15.93 18.25
CA ARG A 108 -15.29 16.48 17.86
C ARG A 108 -16.34 15.40 17.60
N TYR A 109 -15.96 14.27 17.02
CA TYR A 109 -16.90 13.17 16.78
C TYR A 109 -17.33 12.50 18.08
N TYR A 110 -16.38 12.23 18.97
CA TYR A 110 -16.64 11.69 20.30
C TYR A 110 -17.57 12.61 21.11
N GLU A 111 -17.25 13.90 21.20
CA GLU A 111 -18.04 14.88 21.95
C GLU A 111 -19.49 14.97 21.49
N LYS A 112 -19.75 14.80 20.18
CA LYS A 112 -21.12 14.83 19.64
C LYS A 112 -21.99 13.66 20.09
N ILE A 113 -21.38 12.51 20.42
CA ILE A 113 -22.14 11.28 20.68
C ILE A 113 -21.93 10.71 22.09
N LYS A 114 -20.91 11.14 22.84
CA LYS A 114 -20.56 10.56 24.15
C LYS A 114 -21.70 10.55 25.16
N ASN A 115 -22.60 11.54 25.13
CA ASN A 115 -23.73 11.62 26.06
C ASN A 115 -24.94 10.76 25.63
N GLN A 116 -24.87 10.08 24.48
CA GLN A 116 -25.93 9.22 23.95
C GLN A 116 -25.70 7.72 24.22
N PHE A 117 -24.50 7.34 24.67
CA PHE A 117 -24.06 5.96 24.79
C PHE A 117 -23.26 5.77 26.07
N ASP A 118 -23.39 4.59 26.69
CA ASP A 118 -22.61 4.20 27.88
C ASP A 118 -21.13 4.00 27.51
N THR A 119 -20.89 3.44 26.31
CA THR A 119 -19.54 3.17 25.79
C THR A 119 -19.40 3.72 24.38
N VAL A 120 -18.33 4.47 24.13
CA VAL A 120 -17.95 4.94 22.80
C VAL A 120 -16.52 4.53 22.51
N THR A 121 -16.35 3.70 21.49
CA THR A 121 -15.04 3.22 21.02
C THR A 121 -14.69 3.93 19.72
N ILE A 122 -13.43 4.31 19.55
CA ILE A 122 -12.92 4.91 18.31
C ILE A 122 -11.99 3.92 17.64
N ILE A 123 -12.30 3.59 16.39
CA ILE A 123 -11.48 2.82 15.48
C ILE A 123 -10.99 3.77 14.39
N TYR A 124 -9.69 3.74 14.16
CA TYR A 124 -9.00 4.52 13.14
C TYR A 124 -8.43 3.56 12.11
N LEU A 125 -9.05 3.54 10.92
CA LEU A 125 -8.74 2.62 9.84
C LEU A 125 -7.87 3.33 8.80
N THR A 126 -6.64 2.86 8.62
CA THR A 126 -5.71 3.36 7.58
C THR A 126 -5.22 2.22 6.69
N PRO A 127 -4.52 2.47 5.57
CA PRO A 127 -3.98 1.38 4.75
C PRO A 127 -3.07 0.44 5.55
N PHE A 128 -2.22 1.01 6.42
CA PHE A 128 -1.14 0.31 7.12
C PHE A 128 -1.23 0.29 8.64
N GLY A 129 -2.19 1.01 9.24
CA GLY A 129 -2.42 0.99 10.70
C GLY A 129 -1.63 2.03 11.47
N HIS A 130 -1.21 3.13 10.83
CA HIS A 130 -0.56 4.23 11.54
C HIS A 130 -1.55 4.94 12.49
N PRO A 131 -1.06 5.54 13.60
CA PRO A 131 -1.87 6.36 14.50
C PRO A 131 -2.54 7.56 13.82
N PRO A 132 -3.65 8.07 14.37
CA PRO A 132 -4.05 9.44 14.13
C PRO A 132 -3.02 10.40 14.73
N SER A 133 -2.90 11.59 14.16
CA SER A 133 -2.11 12.68 14.74
C SER A 133 -2.63 13.09 16.12
N LYS A 134 -1.71 13.56 16.98
CA LYS A 134 -2.03 14.08 18.32
C LYS A 134 -3.07 15.20 18.27
N GLU A 135 -3.01 16.03 17.23
CA GLU A 135 -3.95 17.13 17.03
C GLU A 135 -5.37 16.67 16.70
N SER A 136 -5.52 15.52 16.03
CA SER A 136 -6.84 14.96 15.66
C SER A 136 -7.52 14.26 16.84
N VAL A 137 -6.74 13.50 17.62
CA VAL A 137 -7.23 12.63 18.69
C VAL A 137 -7.27 13.29 20.08
N GLU A 138 -6.41 14.30 20.32
CA GLU A 138 -6.21 14.93 21.63
C GLU A 138 -5.93 13.89 22.74
N ASP A 139 -6.69 13.92 23.83
CA ASP A 139 -6.52 13.01 24.98
C ASP A 139 -7.30 11.69 24.83
N LEU A 140 -7.95 11.46 23.68
CA LEU A 140 -8.72 10.24 23.43
C LEU A 140 -7.81 9.09 22.99
N GLN A 141 -8.30 7.87 23.22
CA GLN A 141 -7.68 6.67 22.68
C GLN A 141 -8.41 6.23 21.41
N ALA A 142 -7.65 6.01 20.34
CA ALA A 142 -8.14 5.42 19.10
C ALA A 142 -7.46 4.06 18.86
N ILE A 143 -8.25 3.04 18.59
CA ILE A 143 -7.77 1.73 18.17
C ILE A 143 -7.35 1.82 16.72
N GLN A 144 -6.12 1.43 16.44
CA GLN A 144 -5.57 1.41 15.09
C GLN A 144 -5.91 0.08 14.42
N ILE A 145 -6.62 0.15 13.30
CA ILE A 145 -6.77 -1.00 12.40
C ILE A 145 -6.27 -0.61 11.03
N SER A 146 -6.09 -1.62 10.18
CA SER A 146 -5.57 -1.43 8.84
C SER A 146 -6.26 -2.26 7.80
N TYR A 147 -6.31 -1.73 6.57
CA TYR A 147 -6.76 -2.50 5.42
C TYR A 147 -5.91 -3.74 5.22
N GLN A 148 -4.59 -3.63 5.37
CA GLN A 148 -3.67 -4.73 5.13
C GLN A 148 -3.80 -5.87 6.15
N ARG A 149 -3.90 -5.55 7.45
CA ARG A 149 -3.90 -6.57 8.52
C ARG A 149 -5.30 -7.04 8.91
N HIS A 150 -6.33 -6.21 8.71
CA HIS A 150 -7.67 -6.50 9.23
C HIS A 150 -8.71 -6.64 8.12
N ILE A 151 -8.84 -5.64 7.23
CA ILE A 151 -9.93 -5.66 6.24
C ILE A 151 -9.67 -6.72 5.15
N LEU A 152 -8.45 -6.79 4.60
CA LEU A 152 -8.14 -7.77 3.56
C LEU A 152 -8.23 -9.22 4.09
N PRO A 153 -7.59 -9.59 5.23
CA PRO A 153 -7.75 -10.93 5.79
C PRO A 153 -9.18 -11.28 6.19
N TRP A 154 -9.97 -10.29 6.65
CA TRP A 154 -11.40 -10.47 6.92
C TRP A 154 -12.16 -10.93 5.66
N LEU A 155 -11.93 -10.25 4.54
CA LEU A 155 -12.59 -10.57 3.28
C LEU A 155 -12.09 -11.88 2.66
N GLU A 156 -10.80 -12.15 2.74
CA GLU A 156 -10.18 -13.39 2.24
C GLU A 156 -10.68 -14.62 3.01
N GLU A 157 -10.71 -14.56 4.34
CA GLU A 157 -11.20 -15.67 5.17
C GLU A 157 -12.67 -15.98 4.85
N TRP A 158 -13.53 -14.95 4.78
CA TRP A 158 -14.91 -15.15 4.40
C TRP A 158 -15.00 -15.76 2.99
N TYR A 159 -14.24 -15.25 2.01
CA TYR A 159 -14.28 -15.76 0.66
C TYR A 159 -13.84 -17.23 0.60
N ASP A 160 -12.74 -17.60 1.26
CA ASP A 160 -12.19 -18.95 1.21
C ASP A 160 -13.11 -20.00 1.83
N GLU A 161 -13.79 -19.68 2.93
CA GLU A 161 -14.77 -20.58 3.56
C GLU A 161 -16.08 -20.71 2.77
N ASN A 162 -16.39 -19.73 1.92
CA ASN A 162 -17.68 -19.62 1.23
C ASN A 162 -17.61 -19.81 -0.30
N LYS A 163 -16.41 -19.90 -0.90
CA LYS A 163 -16.23 -19.94 -2.37
C LYS A 163 -16.92 -21.11 -3.09
N ASN A 164 -17.14 -22.21 -2.39
CA ASN A 164 -17.77 -23.43 -2.93
C ASN A 164 -19.17 -23.70 -2.36
N ARG A 165 -19.70 -22.80 -1.53
CA ARG A 165 -21.01 -22.95 -0.88
C ARG A 165 -22.11 -22.45 -1.81
N SER A 166 -23.04 -23.33 -2.19
CA SER A 166 -24.11 -23.02 -3.15
C SER A 166 -25.19 -22.10 -2.55
N GLU A 167 -25.31 -22.07 -1.22
CA GLU A 167 -26.23 -21.22 -0.46
C GLU A 167 -25.78 -19.76 -0.38
N VAL A 168 -24.51 -19.46 -0.70
CA VAL A 168 -23.97 -18.10 -0.69
C VAL A 168 -24.25 -17.42 -2.03
N ASP A 169 -24.65 -16.15 -2.00
CA ASP A 169 -24.89 -15.35 -3.20
C ASP A 169 -23.61 -15.22 -4.04
N GLU A 170 -23.68 -15.63 -5.31
CA GLU A 170 -22.55 -15.58 -6.24
C GLU A 170 -22.05 -14.15 -6.50
N ASN A 171 -22.97 -13.18 -6.56
CA ASN A 171 -22.61 -11.77 -6.75
C ASN A 171 -21.88 -11.24 -5.52
N LEU A 172 -22.26 -11.66 -4.31
CA LEU A 172 -21.54 -11.30 -3.09
C LEU A 172 -20.12 -11.88 -3.10
N ARG A 173 -19.94 -13.14 -3.52
CA ARG A 173 -18.60 -13.75 -3.68
C ARG A 173 -17.73 -12.99 -4.67
N ILE A 174 -18.28 -12.67 -5.84
CA ILE A 174 -17.56 -11.91 -6.88
C ILE A 174 -17.22 -10.52 -6.34
N PHE A 175 -18.16 -9.85 -5.67
CA PHE A 175 -17.95 -8.52 -5.11
C PHE A 175 -16.86 -8.50 -4.05
N VAL A 176 -16.91 -9.42 -3.07
CA VAL A 176 -15.88 -9.53 -2.04
C VAL A 176 -14.51 -9.74 -2.67
N LYS A 177 -14.40 -10.63 -3.67
CA LYS A 177 -13.15 -10.85 -4.39
C LYS A 177 -12.67 -9.60 -5.11
N LEU A 178 -13.54 -8.90 -5.84
CA LEU A 178 -13.18 -7.66 -6.54
C LEU A 178 -12.74 -6.58 -5.56
N TYR A 179 -13.44 -6.43 -4.44
CA TYR A 179 -13.07 -5.45 -3.42
C TYR A 179 -11.76 -5.80 -2.72
N SER A 180 -11.48 -7.09 -2.47
CA SER A 180 -10.17 -7.53 -1.98
C SER A 180 -9.04 -7.11 -2.93
N GLU A 181 -9.22 -7.27 -4.25
CA GLU A 181 -8.23 -6.81 -5.23
C GLU A 181 -8.08 -5.27 -5.21
N GLN A 182 -9.17 -4.53 -5.07
CA GLN A 182 -9.11 -3.07 -4.89
C GLN A 182 -8.42 -2.67 -3.57
N ILE A 183 -8.53 -3.48 -2.52
CA ILE A 183 -7.79 -3.23 -1.28
C ILE A 183 -6.30 -3.46 -1.50
N ARG A 184 -5.91 -4.46 -2.30
CA ARG A 184 -4.50 -4.70 -2.63
C ARG A 184 -3.87 -3.52 -3.35
N THR A 185 -4.63 -2.80 -4.18
CA THR A 185 -4.12 -1.59 -4.87
C THR A 185 -3.89 -0.43 -3.90
N ILE A 186 -4.81 -0.15 -2.97
CA ILE A 186 -4.64 0.95 -1.99
C ILE A 186 -3.66 0.62 -0.85
N THR A 187 -3.49 -0.67 -0.52
CA THR A 187 -2.53 -1.12 0.50
C THR A 187 -1.16 -1.35 -0.09
N ASN A 188 -0.93 -1.04 -1.37
CA ASN A 188 0.31 -1.39 -2.05
C ASN A 188 0.71 -2.84 -1.72
N ASN A 189 -0.27 -3.76 -1.65
CA ASN A 189 -0.04 -5.18 -1.41
C ASN A 189 0.40 -5.80 -2.73
N ASN A 190 1.54 -5.28 -3.17
CA ASN A 190 2.21 -5.51 -4.42
C ASN A 190 2.80 -6.89 -4.47
N LYS A 191 2.42 -7.86 -3.63
CA LYS A 191 3.05 -9.18 -3.64
C LYS A 191 3.15 -9.78 -5.05
N TYR A 192 2.10 -9.69 -5.87
CA TYR A 192 2.19 -10.11 -7.28
C TYR A 192 3.06 -9.18 -8.15
N MET A 193 3.05 -7.87 -7.91
CA MET A 193 3.89 -6.93 -8.64
C MET A 193 5.35 -7.02 -8.23
N ILE A 194 5.68 -7.07 -6.94
CA ILE A 194 6.95 -7.46 -6.36
C ILE A 194 7.35 -8.82 -6.91
N ASP A 195 6.52 -9.86 -6.88
CA ASP A 195 6.87 -11.17 -7.46
C ASP A 195 7.15 -11.08 -8.99
N ILE A 196 6.44 -10.22 -9.73
CA ILE A 196 6.65 -9.98 -11.17
C ILE A 196 7.93 -9.17 -11.40
N LEU A 197 8.11 -8.07 -10.67
CA LEU A 197 9.29 -7.21 -10.73
C LEU A 197 10.52 -7.98 -10.25
N GLU A 198 10.40 -8.82 -9.24
CA GLU A 198 11.44 -9.70 -8.74
C GLU A 198 11.84 -10.72 -9.79
N LYS A 199 10.86 -11.32 -10.48
CA LYS A 199 11.14 -12.23 -11.59
C LYS A 199 11.73 -11.53 -12.80
N VAL A 200 11.23 -10.36 -13.17
CA VAL A 200 11.64 -9.62 -14.37
C VAL A 200 12.99 -8.93 -14.16
N PHE A 201 13.21 -8.26 -13.03
CA PHE A 201 14.52 -7.72 -12.67
C PHE A 201 15.48 -8.77 -12.10
N GLY A 202 15.02 -10.01 -11.91
CA GLY A 202 15.88 -11.17 -11.67
C GLY A 202 16.45 -11.79 -12.95
N THR A 203 16.03 -11.37 -14.15
CA THR A 203 16.60 -11.87 -15.42
C THR A 203 17.56 -10.86 -16.05
N ASP A 204 18.67 -11.31 -16.63
CA ASP A 204 19.65 -10.42 -17.27
C ASP A 204 19.18 -9.79 -18.61
N ASP A 205 17.93 -9.98 -18.99
CA ASP A 205 17.41 -9.54 -20.29
C ASP A 205 16.88 -8.09 -20.22
N LYS A 206 17.51 -7.22 -21.00
CA LYS A 206 17.23 -5.78 -21.07
C LYS A 206 15.81 -5.47 -21.59
N GLY A 207 15.28 -6.25 -22.52
CA GLY A 207 13.94 -6.01 -23.08
C GLY A 207 12.82 -6.18 -22.05
N TYR A 208 12.97 -7.17 -21.16
CA TYR A 208 12.01 -7.37 -20.07
C TYR A 208 12.04 -6.25 -19.04
N ALA A 209 13.22 -5.66 -18.75
CA ALA A 209 13.33 -4.53 -17.84
C ALA A 209 12.58 -3.29 -18.37
N GLU A 210 12.70 -2.99 -19.67
CA GLU A 210 11.98 -1.88 -20.32
C GLU A 210 10.46 -2.07 -20.28
N GLU A 211 9.97 -3.29 -20.55
CA GLU A 211 8.55 -3.64 -20.45
C GLU A 211 8.02 -3.52 -19.01
N ALA A 212 8.79 -3.96 -18.02
CA ALA A 212 8.42 -3.83 -16.61
C ALA A 212 8.34 -2.37 -16.16
N ILE A 213 9.28 -1.52 -16.59
CA ILE A 213 9.26 -0.09 -16.31
C ILE A 213 8.01 0.56 -16.93
N SER A 214 7.70 0.24 -18.19
CA SER A 214 6.51 0.74 -18.89
C SER A 214 5.22 0.32 -18.19
N LEU A 215 5.11 -0.96 -17.81
CA LEU A 215 3.97 -1.48 -17.06
C LEU A 215 3.82 -0.78 -15.71
N TYR A 216 4.91 -0.64 -14.95
CA TYR A 216 4.91 0.04 -13.65
C TYR A 216 4.42 1.49 -13.79
N LYS A 217 4.96 2.24 -14.76
CA LYS A 217 4.56 3.64 -15.03
C LYS A 217 3.07 3.76 -15.35
N SER A 218 2.57 2.87 -16.22
CA SER A 218 1.15 2.84 -16.61
C SER A 218 0.20 2.62 -15.42
N MET A 219 0.70 1.99 -14.34
CA MET A 219 -0.08 1.64 -13.16
C MET A 219 0.04 2.67 -12.02
N SER A 220 0.79 3.77 -12.20
CA SER A 220 0.93 4.87 -11.23
C SER A 220 1.30 4.41 -9.80
N SER A 221 2.07 3.34 -9.68
CA SER A 221 2.48 2.78 -8.40
C SER A 221 3.52 3.69 -7.71
N ARG A 222 3.41 3.88 -6.39
CA ARG A 222 4.39 4.59 -5.55
C ARG A 222 5.23 3.61 -4.74
N ILE A 223 5.66 2.50 -5.35
CA ILE A 223 6.50 1.50 -4.68
C ILE A 223 7.93 2.01 -4.65
N ASN A 224 8.50 2.06 -3.46
CA ASN A 224 9.93 2.22 -3.32
C ASN A 224 10.65 0.99 -3.85
N LEU A 225 11.33 1.15 -4.98
CA LEU A 225 12.02 0.06 -5.68
C LEU A 225 13.12 -0.55 -4.81
N LEU A 226 13.73 0.22 -3.91
CA LEU A 226 14.76 -0.27 -2.98
C LEU A 226 14.21 -1.19 -1.89
N CYS A 227 12.89 -1.23 -1.68
CA CYS A 227 12.25 -2.22 -0.82
C CYS A 227 12.11 -3.61 -1.48
N ILE A 228 12.44 -3.74 -2.78
CA ILE A 228 12.42 -5.00 -3.51
C ILE A 228 13.86 -5.52 -3.61
N GLY A 229 14.12 -6.67 -2.99
CA GLY A 229 15.48 -7.21 -2.83
C GLY A 229 16.25 -7.32 -4.15
N SER A 230 15.68 -7.99 -5.15
CA SER A 230 16.38 -8.18 -6.43
C SER A 230 16.61 -6.89 -7.22
N ILE A 231 15.77 -5.86 -7.03
CA ILE A 231 15.99 -4.56 -7.68
C ILE A 231 17.10 -3.81 -6.97
N LYS A 232 17.14 -3.85 -5.63
CA LYS A 232 18.24 -3.30 -4.84
C LYS A 232 19.56 -3.97 -5.22
N ASP A 233 19.59 -5.30 -5.29
CA ASP A 233 20.77 -6.08 -5.68
C ASP A 233 21.22 -5.69 -7.10
N ARG A 234 20.29 -5.62 -8.06
CA ARG A 234 20.59 -5.16 -9.44
C ARG A 234 21.18 -3.75 -9.47
N ILE A 235 20.62 -2.80 -8.72
CA ILE A 235 21.14 -1.43 -8.65
C ILE A 235 22.58 -1.45 -8.11
N MET A 236 22.81 -2.17 -7.01
CA MET A 236 24.13 -2.31 -6.38
C MET A 236 25.15 -2.93 -7.34
N GLU A 237 24.81 -4.02 -7.99
CA GLU A 237 25.64 -4.70 -9.00
C GLU A 237 25.97 -3.77 -10.17
N THR A 238 24.95 -3.17 -10.77
CA THR A 238 25.12 -2.35 -11.98
C THR A 238 25.98 -1.13 -11.69
N LEU A 239 25.77 -0.45 -10.55
CA LEU A 239 26.61 0.67 -10.16
C LEU A 239 28.04 0.24 -9.87
N ARG A 240 28.23 -0.85 -9.11
CA ARG A 240 29.56 -1.40 -8.84
C ARG A 240 30.29 -1.73 -10.13
N ASP A 241 29.63 -2.41 -11.07
CA ASP A 241 30.21 -2.82 -12.34
C ASP A 241 30.64 -1.61 -13.18
N VAL A 242 29.79 -0.57 -13.29
CA VAL A 242 30.12 0.62 -14.08
C VAL A 242 31.23 1.43 -13.42
N VAL A 243 31.18 1.61 -12.10
CA VAL A 243 32.25 2.30 -11.35
C VAL A 243 33.55 1.53 -11.47
N SER A 244 33.53 0.19 -11.42
CA SER A 244 34.74 -0.64 -11.52
C SER A 244 35.27 -0.79 -12.96
N ALA A 245 34.42 -0.68 -13.98
CA ALA A 245 34.78 -0.97 -15.38
C ALA A 245 35.71 0.08 -16.02
N ASP A 246 35.80 1.28 -15.45
CA ASP A 246 36.61 2.38 -16.00
C ASP A 246 38.02 2.48 -15.35
N TYR A 247 38.35 1.63 -14.36
CA TYR A 247 39.61 1.72 -13.59
C TYR A 247 40.39 0.41 -13.51
N ALA A 248 41.66 0.52 -13.14
CA ALA A 248 42.55 -0.63 -13.00
C ALA A 248 42.16 -1.49 -11.77
N ASP A 249 42.47 -2.77 -11.85
CA ASP A 249 42.16 -3.80 -10.84
C ASP A 249 42.61 -3.35 -9.42
N GLY A 250 41.65 -3.03 -8.54
CA GLY A 250 41.91 -2.81 -7.11
C GLY A 250 41.40 -1.52 -6.45
N ASP A 251 40.92 -0.52 -7.19
CA ASP A 251 40.67 0.84 -6.65
C ASP A 251 39.22 1.13 -6.20
N VAL A 252 38.30 0.16 -6.35
CA VAL A 252 36.89 0.28 -5.94
C VAL A 252 36.57 -0.81 -4.93
N THR A 253 36.00 -0.43 -3.77
CA THR A 253 35.68 -1.39 -2.70
C THR A 253 34.40 -2.19 -3.00
N GLU A 254 34.16 -3.27 -2.26
CA GLU A 254 32.82 -3.89 -2.27
C GLU A 254 31.82 -3.01 -1.51
N TRP A 255 30.54 -3.19 -1.81
CA TRP A 255 29.47 -2.59 -1.01
C TRP A 255 29.56 -3.06 0.44
N TYR A 256 29.61 -2.12 1.39
CA TYR A 256 29.54 -2.42 2.82
C TYR A 256 28.42 -1.62 3.48
N LYS A 257 28.01 -2.05 4.68
CA LYS A 257 26.94 -1.40 5.42
C LYS A 257 27.53 -0.39 6.41
N ASP A 258 27.12 0.86 6.32
CA ASP A 258 27.39 1.88 7.34
C ASP A 258 26.33 1.75 8.44
N GLU A 259 26.75 1.30 9.63
CA GLU A 259 25.85 1.11 10.77
C GLU A 259 25.35 2.44 11.39
N TYR A 260 26.04 3.55 11.15
CA TYR A 260 25.67 4.85 11.68
C TYR A 260 24.66 5.58 10.79
N LYS A 261 24.85 5.51 9.47
CA LYS A 261 23.92 6.09 8.48
C LYS A 261 22.78 5.15 8.07
N GLU A 262 22.83 3.88 8.49
CA GLU A 262 21.89 2.82 8.12
C GLU A 262 21.74 2.61 6.60
N CYS A 263 22.82 2.84 5.83
CA CYS A 263 22.84 2.75 4.38
C CYS A 263 23.94 1.80 3.87
N TRP A 264 23.87 1.47 2.58
CA TRP A 264 24.96 0.78 1.88
C TRP A 264 25.90 1.79 1.25
N VAL A 265 27.19 1.53 1.32
CA VAL A 265 28.25 2.43 0.83
C VAL A 265 29.17 1.69 -0.14
N LEU A 266 29.53 2.37 -1.23
CA LEU A 266 30.52 1.94 -2.22
C LEU A 266 31.54 3.07 -2.37
N ASP A 267 32.80 2.81 -2.00
CA ASP A 267 33.85 3.80 -2.09
C ASP A 267 34.58 3.70 -3.44
N ASP A 268 34.68 4.85 -4.11
CA ASP A 268 35.51 5.12 -5.27
C ASP A 268 36.73 5.93 -4.79
N GLU A 269 37.77 5.21 -4.36
CA GLU A 269 38.99 5.83 -3.82
C GLU A 269 39.74 6.66 -4.88
N SER A 270 39.55 6.34 -6.16
CA SER A 270 40.19 7.05 -7.28
C SER A 270 39.67 8.47 -7.46
N ASN A 271 38.38 8.68 -7.19
CA ASN A 271 37.73 9.99 -7.35
C ASN A 271 37.41 10.68 -6.02
N ASP A 272 37.81 10.08 -4.90
CA ASP A 272 37.50 10.52 -3.53
C ASP A 272 35.99 10.73 -3.33
N ILE A 273 35.20 9.76 -3.79
CA ILE A 273 33.73 9.79 -3.73
C ILE A 273 33.20 8.51 -3.12
N SER A 274 32.19 8.64 -2.28
CA SER A 274 31.42 7.52 -1.76
C SER A 274 30.01 7.56 -2.33
N PHE A 275 29.53 6.44 -2.87
CA PHE A 275 28.14 6.26 -3.27
C PHE A 275 27.35 5.59 -2.16
N PHE A 276 26.15 6.08 -1.92
CA PHE A 276 25.28 5.64 -0.85
C PHE A 276 23.94 5.17 -1.41
N ILE A 277 23.42 4.07 -0.86
CA ILE A 277 22.05 3.61 -1.08
C ILE A 277 21.34 3.61 0.27
N SER A 278 20.47 4.61 0.45
CA SER A 278 19.56 4.71 1.60
C SER A 278 18.31 3.87 1.39
N ASP A 279 17.29 4.08 2.22
CA ASP A 279 16.00 3.43 2.04
C ASP A 279 15.28 3.90 0.77
N ALA A 280 15.48 5.12 0.29
CA ALA A 280 14.69 5.71 -0.81
C ALA A 280 15.52 6.32 -1.95
N ASP A 281 16.77 6.66 -1.70
CA ASP A 281 17.60 7.43 -2.63
C ASP A 281 18.99 6.81 -2.80
N ILE A 282 19.52 6.95 -4.02
CA ILE A 282 20.92 6.70 -4.35
C ILE A 282 21.59 8.07 -4.42
N TYR A 283 22.71 8.28 -3.75
CA TYR A 283 23.41 9.57 -3.77
C TYR A 283 24.92 9.40 -3.68
N ALA A 284 25.66 10.43 -4.05
CA ALA A 284 27.12 10.48 -3.95
C ALA A 284 27.55 11.60 -3.01
N GLU A 285 28.56 11.35 -2.17
CA GLU A 285 29.20 12.39 -1.35
C GLU A 285 30.71 12.47 -1.65
N ARG A 286 31.25 13.68 -1.57
CA ARG A 286 32.69 13.98 -1.43
C ARG A 286 32.86 14.89 -0.23
N ASP A 287 33.76 14.56 0.69
CA ASP A 287 33.96 15.32 1.93
C ASP A 287 32.66 15.60 2.72
N LYS A 288 31.72 14.64 2.73
CA LYS A 288 30.38 14.76 3.35
C LYS A 288 29.44 15.78 2.69
N ASN A 289 29.77 16.29 1.51
CA ASN A 289 28.88 17.10 0.70
C ASN A 289 28.23 16.24 -0.38
N GLU A 290 26.90 16.27 -0.45
CA GLU A 290 26.15 15.58 -1.51
C GLU A 290 26.44 16.24 -2.86
N LEU A 291 26.94 15.46 -3.81
CA LEU A 291 27.23 15.88 -5.19
C LEU A 291 26.02 15.68 -6.12
N GLY A 292 25.15 14.73 -5.78
CA GLY A 292 23.92 14.47 -6.52
C GLY A 292 23.18 13.24 -6.00
N SER A 293 21.86 13.21 -6.23
CA SER A 293 20.97 12.14 -5.80
C SER A 293 19.94 11.73 -6.86
N ILE A 294 19.53 10.47 -6.79
CA ILE A 294 18.46 9.85 -7.58
C ILE A 294 17.42 9.33 -6.60
N CYS A 295 16.20 9.84 -6.71
CA CYS A 295 15.07 9.31 -5.96
C CYS A 295 14.51 8.04 -6.62
N CYS A 296 14.63 6.90 -5.94
CA CYS A 296 14.19 5.59 -6.45
C CYS A 296 12.68 5.41 -6.51
N ASN A 297 11.92 6.37 -5.99
CA ASN A 297 10.47 6.47 -6.15
C ASN A 297 10.06 7.17 -7.46
N ASN A 298 11.01 7.77 -8.19
CA ASN A 298 10.75 8.54 -9.40
C ASN A 298 11.28 7.84 -10.65
N LEU A 299 10.47 6.95 -11.23
CA LEU A 299 10.80 6.25 -12.48
C LEU A 299 10.87 7.14 -13.72
N ASP A 300 10.46 8.42 -13.65
CA ASP A 300 10.68 9.35 -14.74
C ASP A 300 12.11 9.91 -14.76
N ASN A 301 12.88 9.66 -13.69
CA ASN A 301 14.32 9.93 -13.69
C ASN A 301 15.02 9.05 -14.75
N LYS A 302 15.71 9.71 -15.68
CA LYS A 302 16.44 9.05 -16.77
C LYS A 302 17.55 8.13 -16.25
N TYR A 303 18.33 8.61 -15.29
CA TYR A 303 19.46 7.86 -14.72
C TYR A 303 18.99 6.63 -13.93
N LEU A 304 17.85 6.74 -13.23
CA LEU A 304 17.23 5.57 -12.61
C LEU A 304 16.85 4.50 -13.65
N GLN A 305 16.26 4.91 -14.79
CA GLN A 305 15.94 3.97 -15.88
C GLN A 305 17.21 3.37 -16.49
N ASP A 306 18.27 4.17 -16.67
CA ASP A 306 19.55 3.70 -17.19
C ASP A 306 20.18 2.65 -16.25
N ILE A 307 20.13 2.85 -14.93
CA ILE A 307 20.57 1.86 -13.93
C ILE A 307 19.74 0.57 -14.02
N LEU A 308 18.40 0.68 -13.99
CA LEU A 308 17.50 -0.48 -13.99
C LEU A 308 17.59 -1.32 -15.28
N THR A 309 17.91 -0.69 -16.40
CA THR A 309 18.07 -1.32 -17.73
C THR A 309 19.52 -1.68 -18.07
N ARG A 310 20.46 -1.49 -17.12
CA ARG A 310 21.91 -1.71 -17.32
C ARG A 310 22.46 -0.97 -18.54
N ASN A 311 22.04 0.28 -18.73
CA ASN A 311 22.52 1.15 -19.79
C ASN A 311 23.82 1.87 -19.37
N ASN A 312 24.95 1.19 -19.51
CA ASN A 312 26.26 1.69 -19.05
C ASN A 312 26.61 3.09 -19.58
N GLU A 313 26.28 3.43 -20.83
CA GLU A 313 26.55 4.76 -21.38
C GLU A 313 25.77 5.86 -20.63
N GLY A 314 24.50 5.60 -20.30
CA GLY A 314 23.66 6.55 -19.55
C GLY A 314 24.11 6.69 -18.09
N ILE A 315 24.54 5.59 -17.47
CA ILE A 315 25.10 5.60 -16.11
C ILE A 315 26.41 6.38 -16.08
N LYS A 316 27.31 6.18 -17.06
CA LYS A 316 28.56 6.97 -17.16
C LYS A 316 28.30 8.46 -17.34
N GLN A 317 27.25 8.85 -18.09
CA GLN A 317 26.85 10.26 -18.19
C GLN A 317 26.44 10.84 -16.83
N TRP A 318 25.75 10.07 -16.00
CA TRP A 318 25.41 10.48 -14.64
C TRP A 318 26.66 10.59 -13.75
N LEU A 319 27.52 9.58 -13.76
CA LEU A 319 28.76 9.57 -12.98
C LEU A 319 29.66 10.76 -13.34
N ASN A 320 29.86 11.05 -14.63
CA ASN A 320 30.61 12.23 -15.07
C ASN A 320 30.00 13.54 -14.54
N SER A 321 28.67 13.64 -14.52
CA SER A 321 28.00 14.82 -13.95
C SER A 321 28.20 14.99 -12.44
N ILE A 322 28.54 13.91 -11.73
CA ILE A 322 28.90 13.92 -10.31
C ILE A 322 30.39 14.25 -10.15
N TYR A 323 31.24 13.63 -10.97
CA TYR A 323 32.70 13.81 -10.92
C TYR A 323 33.15 15.23 -11.26
N ASP A 324 32.44 15.87 -12.20
CA ASP A 324 32.73 17.24 -12.67
C ASP A 324 32.21 18.35 -11.71
N ASN A 325 31.45 18.00 -10.66
CA ASN A 325 30.94 18.93 -9.63
C ASN A 325 31.84 18.97 -8.38
#